data_AF-A0A915YGB9-F1
#
_entry.id   AF-A0A915YGB9-F1
#
_cell.length_a   1.000
_cell.length_b   1.000
_cell.length_c   1.000
_cell.angle_alpha   90.00
_cell.angle_beta   90.00
_cell.angle_gamma   90.00
#
_symmetry.space_group_name_H-M   'P 1'
#
loop_
_entity.id
_entity.type
_entity.pdbx_description
1 polymer ?
#
loop_
_entity_poly.entity_id
_entity_poly.type
_entity_poly.pdbx_seq_one_letter_code
_entity_poly.pdbx_strand_id
1 'polypeptide(L)'
;MLFTPGALLRNDRHYPPADWEAVVRAGKINYKQFYQLYERRLLPLLIYANKQAEQLKKQALITIPGLGCGMFAGIFQGELGAVLEQVLIDLLKKYATYFPLIKAIYYDPYKECSNKRLDINGVSLLVRPLLQGNQGKAQLSKPVLLEEEGDDFSNCMLFSVVAWDHVSWPGNDFYINSRATDDGVKAAATDSMWKMTGIKGLYNKKIYAYEPPSSYSNWDAVVAQHDLKITLKGQVLVLPNKEMPL
;
A
#
# COMPACT_ATOMS: atom_id res chain seq x y z
N MET A 1 7.84 4.32 -1.02
CA MET A 1 6.46 3.83 -1.15
C MET A 1 6.49 2.42 -1.70
N LEU A 2 5.51 1.59 -1.35
CA LEU A 2 5.44 0.17 -1.70
C LEU A 2 4.12 -0.10 -2.43
N PHE A 3 4.14 -0.09 -3.76
CA PHE A 3 2.93 -0.27 -4.57
C PHE A 3 2.57 -1.75 -4.66
N THR A 4 1.30 -2.08 -4.40
CA THR A 4 0.77 -3.42 -4.64
C THR A 4 -0.70 -3.34 -5.05
N PRO A 5 -1.15 -4.15 -6.01
CA PRO A 5 -2.55 -4.17 -6.39
C PRO A 5 -3.43 -4.71 -5.26
N GLY A 6 -4.54 -4.01 -4.98
CA GLY A 6 -5.64 -4.57 -4.20
C GLY A 6 -6.38 -5.67 -4.96
N ALA A 7 -7.22 -6.46 -4.28
CA ALA A 7 -8.10 -7.41 -4.97
C ALA A 7 -9.05 -6.66 -5.92
N LEU A 8 -9.02 -7.00 -7.21
CA LEU A 8 -9.92 -6.43 -8.21
C LEU A 8 -11.17 -7.31 -8.35
N LEU A 9 -12.24 -6.91 -7.69
CA LEU A 9 -13.53 -7.62 -7.58
C LEU A 9 -14.69 -6.86 -8.25
N ARG A 10 -14.37 -5.85 -9.06
CA ARG A 10 -15.33 -5.11 -9.89
C ARG A 10 -14.79 -5.01 -11.31
N ASN A 11 -15.69 -5.20 -12.28
CA ASN A 11 -15.46 -4.93 -13.68
C ASN A 11 -16.79 -4.54 -14.32
N ASP A 12 -16.83 -3.35 -14.92
CA ASP A 12 -18.05 -2.77 -15.47
C ASP A 12 -18.27 -3.18 -16.95
N ARG A 13 -17.53 -4.20 -17.43
CA ARG A 13 -17.56 -4.67 -18.84
C ARG A 13 -18.08 -6.09 -19.02
N HIS A 14 -18.90 -6.60 -18.10
CA HIS A 14 -19.51 -7.94 -18.14
C HIS A 14 -18.54 -9.15 -18.12
N TYR A 15 -17.23 -8.93 -18.00
CA TYR A 15 -16.27 -9.99 -17.75
C TYR A 15 -16.01 -10.16 -16.25
N PRO A 16 -15.71 -11.37 -15.76
CA PRO A 16 -15.28 -11.56 -14.38
C PRO A 16 -14.09 -10.64 -14.04
N PRO A 17 -14.13 -9.95 -12.88
CA PRO A 17 -12.98 -9.21 -12.38
C PRO A 17 -11.75 -10.11 -12.20
N ALA A 18 -10.56 -9.55 -12.36
CA ALA A 18 -9.31 -10.34 -12.42
C ALA A 18 -9.09 -11.28 -11.23
N ASP A 19 -9.51 -10.87 -10.02
CA ASP A 19 -9.31 -11.66 -8.81
C ASP A 19 -10.58 -12.43 -8.39
N TRP A 20 -11.69 -12.32 -9.11
CA TRP A 20 -12.99 -12.87 -8.70
C TRP A 20 -12.93 -14.38 -8.48
N GLU A 21 -12.52 -15.14 -9.49
CA GLU A 21 -12.42 -16.61 -9.39
C GLU A 21 -11.31 -17.06 -8.43
N ALA A 22 -10.33 -16.19 -8.15
CA ALA A 22 -9.28 -16.49 -7.20
C ALA A 22 -9.81 -16.47 -5.76
N VAL A 23 -10.72 -15.54 -5.41
CA VAL A 23 -11.09 -15.28 -4.00
C VAL A 23 -12.58 -15.37 -3.68
N VAL A 24 -13.47 -15.52 -4.67
CA VAL A 24 -14.93 -15.58 -4.45
C VAL A 24 -15.45 -16.99 -4.68
N ARG A 25 -16.24 -17.51 -3.73
CA ARG A 25 -16.93 -18.80 -3.85
C ARG A 25 -18.39 -18.63 -3.44
N ALA A 26 -19.32 -19.10 -4.26
CA ALA A 26 -20.76 -18.95 -4.03
C ALA A 26 -21.17 -17.50 -3.67
N GLY A 27 -20.60 -16.52 -4.37
CA GLY A 27 -20.89 -15.09 -4.17
C GLY A 27 -20.33 -14.49 -2.87
N LYS A 28 -19.49 -15.21 -2.13
CA LYS A 28 -18.87 -14.74 -0.88
C LYS A 28 -17.35 -14.77 -0.96
N ILE A 29 -16.69 -13.91 -0.20
CA ILE A 29 -15.24 -13.96 -0.05
C ILE A 29 -14.85 -15.29 0.62
N ASN A 30 -14.03 -16.06 -0.07
CA ASN A 30 -13.35 -17.21 0.49
C ASN A 30 -12.10 -16.73 1.22
N TYR A 31 -12.16 -16.68 2.56
CA TYR A 31 -11.08 -16.14 3.39
C TYR A 31 -9.72 -16.79 3.10
N LYS A 32 -9.65 -18.12 2.99
CA LYS A 32 -8.39 -18.84 2.75
C LYS A 32 -7.72 -18.38 1.45
N GLN A 33 -8.50 -18.21 0.39
CA GLN A 33 -7.99 -17.77 -0.90
C GLN A 33 -7.65 -16.27 -0.91
N PHE A 34 -8.46 -15.46 -0.25
CA PHE A 34 -8.19 -14.03 -0.07
C PHE A 34 -6.90 -13.81 0.73
N TYR A 35 -6.68 -14.60 1.79
CA TYR A 35 -5.42 -14.64 2.54
C TYR A 35 -4.24 -15.00 1.63
N GLN A 36 -4.35 -16.06 0.83
CA GLN A 36 -3.28 -16.46 -0.10
C GLN A 36 -2.95 -15.37 -1.14
N LEU A 37 -3.98 -14.66 -1.62
CA LEU A 37 -3.79 -13.53 -2.55
C LEU A 37 -2.97 -12.41 -1.89
N TYR A 38 -3.36 -11.99 -0.70
CA TYR A 38 -2.70 -10.90 0.01
C TYR A 38 -1.37 -11.31 0.64
N GLU A 39 -1.20 -12.56 1.04
CA GLU A 39 0.10 -13.12 1.43
C GLU A 39 1.09 -12.97 0.29
N ARG A 40 0.72 -13.40 -0.93
CA ARG A 40 1.57 -13.24 -2.12
C ARG A 40 1.93 -11.78 -2.42
N ARG A 41 1.03 -10.85 -2.13
CA ARG A 41 1.16 -9.43 -2.50
C ARG A 41 1.85 -8.57 -1.44
N LEU A 42 1.60 -8.84 -0.16
CA LEU A 42 2.12 -8.07 0.97
C LEU A 42 3.42 -8.63 1.53
N LEU A 43 3.60 -9.96 1.56
CA LEU A 43 4.78 -10.57 2.17
C LEU A 43 6.10 -10.06 1.55
N PRO A 44 6.25 -9.94 0.22
CA PRO A 44 7.46 -9.36 -0.38
C PRO A 44 7.73 -7.92 0.09
N LEU A 45 6.68 -7.13 0.33
CA LEU A 45 6.80 -5.75 0.77
C LEU A 45 7.26 -5.66 2.24
N LEU A 46 6.76 -6.55 3.10
CA LEU A 46 7.20 -6.66 4.50
C LEU A 46 8.67 -7.09 4.58
N ILE A 47 9.06 -8.09 3.78
CA ILE A 47 10.46 -8.54 3.66
C ILE A 47 11.35 -7.37 3.23
N TYR A 48 10.93 -6.63 2.20
CA TYR A 48 11.68 -5.48 1.69
C TYR A 48 11.82 -4.39 2.76
N ALA A 49 10.73 -4.00 3.43
CA ALA A 49 10.75 -2.98 4.47
C ALA A 49 11.68 -3.37 5.63
N ASN A 50 11.64 -4.63 6.08
CA ASN A 50 12.54 -5.14 7.11
C ASN A 50 14.02 -5.05 6.67
N LYS A 51 14.36 -5.54 5.48
CA LYS A 51 15.73 -5.49 4.95
C LYS A 51 16.25 -4.07 4.77
N GLN A 52 15.40 -3.15 4.31
CA GLN A 52 15.76 -1.74 4.19
C GLN A 52 15.98 -1.08 5.56
N ALA A 53 15.15 -1.41 6.54
CA ALA A 53 15.34 -0.95 7.92
C ALA A 53 16.67 -1.45 8.49
N GLU A 54 17.04 -2.70 8.23
CA GLU A 54 18.32 -3.30 8.63
C GLU A 54 19.51 -2.54 8.06
N GLN A 55 19.51 -2.35 6.74
CA GLN A 55 20.58 -1.64 6.02
C GLN A 55 20.81 -0.23 6.55
N LEU A 56 19.74 0.43 6.98
CA LEU A 56 19.77 1.80 7.49
C LEU A 56 19.87 1.88 9.02
N LYS A 57 20.00 0.74 9.73
CA LYS A 57 20.05 0.65 11.20
C LYS A 57 18.86 1.36 11.88
N LYS A 58 17.69 1.23 11.28
CA LYS A 58 16.42 1.79 11.75
C LYS A 58 15.39 0.68 11.98
N GLN A 59 14.25 1.06 12.55
CA GLN A 59 13.05 0.22 12.54
C GLN A 59 12.12 0.65 11.40
N ALA A 60 11.20 -0.23 10.98
CA ALA A 60 10.17 0.07 10.00
C ALA A 60 8.83 0.38 10.68
N LEU A 61 8.23 1.50 10.29
CA LEU A 61 6.82 1.81 10.50
C LEU A 61 6.12 1.73 9.14
N ILE A 62 5.13 0.85 9.00
CA ILE A 62 4.48 0.58 7.72
C ILE A 62 3.03 1.08 7.77
N THR A 63 2.68 2.08 6.97
CA THR A 63 1.28 2.51 6.80
C THR A 63 0.64 1.71 5.66
N ILE A 64 -0.56 1.18 5.90
CA ILE A 64 -1.33 0.40 4.94
C ILE A 64 -2.74 1.02 4.84
N PRO A 65 -3.22 1.39 3.64
CA PRO A 65 -4.59 1.85 3.44
C PRO A 65 -5.54 0.66 3.29
N GLY A 66 -6.84 0.90 3.14
CA GLY A 66 -7.78 -0.11 2.65
C GLY A 66 -7.42 -0.58 1.23
N LEU A 67 -6.72 -1.70 1.09
CA LEU A 67 -6.31 -2.24 -0.21
C LEU A 67 -7.49 -2.92 -0.90
N GLY A 68 -7.85 -2.45 -2.09
CA GLY A 68 -9.01 -2.97 -2.83
C GLY A 68 -10.37 -2.71 -2.16
N CYS A 69 -10.43 -1.93 -1.07
CA CYS A 69 -11.65 -1.69 -0.29
C CYS A 69 -12.55 -0.58 -0.90
N GLY A 70 -12.00 0.23 -1.81
CA GLY A 70 -12.75 1.25 -2.53
C GLY A 70 -13.58 0.66 -3.68
N MET A 71 -13.52 1.30 -4.85
CA MET A 71 -14.31 0.88 -6.02
C MET A 71 -13.97 -0.55 -6.49
N PHE A 72 -12.74 -1.01 -6.29
CA PHE A 72 -12.31 -2.36 -6.64
C PHE A 72 -13.03 -3.46 -5.84
N ALA A 73 -13.66 -3.14 -4.70
CA ALA A 73 -14.41 -4.10 -3.89
C ALA A 73 -15.70 -4.58 -4.58
N GLY A 74 -16.25 -3.79 -5.51
CA GLY A 74 -17.53 -4.09 -6.15
C GLY A 74 -18.64 -4.27 -5.11
N ILE A 75 -19.30 -5.42 -5.14
CA ILE A 75 -20.39 -5.75 -4.21
C ILE A 75 -19.93 -5.95 -2.75
N PHE A 76 -18.62 -6.06 -2.50
CA PHE A 76 -18.05 -6.30 -1.17
C PHE A 76 -17.59 -5.01 -0.47
N GLN A 77 -17.94 -3.85 -1.01
CA GLN A 77 -17.56 -2.56 -0.42
C GLN A 77 -18.17 -2.42 0.99
N GLY A 78 -17.34 -2.09 1.98
CA GLY A 78 -17.75 -2.03 3.38
C GLY A 78 -17.49 -3.32 4.18
N GLU A 79 -17.05 -4.40 3.53
CA GLU A 79 -16.68 -5.66 4.17
C GLU A 79 -15.17 -5.94 4.09
N LEU A 80 -14.53 -5.58 2.97
CA LEU A 80 -13.14 -5.98 2.70
C LEU A 80 -12.11 -5.42 3.69
N GLY A 81 -12.39 -4.28 4.31
CA GLY A 81 -11.51 -3.68 5.30
C GLY A 81 -11.32 -4.58 6.52
N ALA A 82 -12.40 -5.22 6.99
CA ALA A 82 -12.36 -6.18 8.10
C ALA A 82 -11.71 -7.50 7.68
N VAL A 83 -11.96 -7.97 6.45
CA VAL A 83 -11.31 -9.17 5.92
C VAL A 83 -9.80 -8.95 5.82
N LEU A 84 -9.35 -7.77 5.36
CA LEU A 84 -7.95 -7.41 5.26
C LEU A 84 -7.31 -7.20 6.65
N GLU A 85 -8.02 -6.65 7.64
CA GLU A 85 -7.56 -6.64 9.03
C GLU A 85 -7.19 -8.06 9.49
N GLN A 86 -8.09 -9.02 9.27
CA GLN A 86 -7.86 -10.42 9.65
C GLN A 86 -6.66 -11.04 8.90
N VAL A 87 -6.47 -10.70 7.63
CA VAL A 87 -5.28 -11.10 6.87
C VAL A 87 -4.00 -10.53 7.49
N LEU A 88 -3.97 -9.25 7.86
CA LEU A 88 -2.81 -8.63 8.49
C LEU A 88 -2.46 -9.31 9.82
N ILE A 89 -3.48 -9.62 10.64
CA ILE A 89 -3.32 -10.37 11.89
C ILE A 89 -2.68 -11.74 11.62
N ASP A 90 -3.21 -12.50 10.67
CA ASP A 90 -2.73 -13.85 10.39
C ASP A 90 -1.37 -13.88 9.70
N LEU A 91 -1.04 -12.85 8.90
CA LEU A 91 0.32 -12.65 8.37
C LEU A 91 1.30 -12.36 9.48
N LEU A 92 0.98 -11.47 10.42
CA LEU A 92 1.86 -11.15 11.55
C LEU A 92 2.03 -12.36 12.47
N LYS A 93 0.97 -13.09 12.78
CA LYS A 93 1.07 -14.34 13.57
C LYS A 93 2.02 -15.35 12.92
N LYS A 94 1.97 -15.46 11.60
CA LYS A 94 2.78 -16.43 10.84
C LYS A 94 4.21 -15.97 10.61
N TYR A 95 4.43 -14.67 10.39
CA TYR A 95 5.70 -14.19 9.82
C TYR A 95 6.43 -13.09 10.61
N ALA A 96 5.80 -12.46 11.61
CA ALA A 96 6.41 -11.30 12.29
C ALA A 96 7.77 -11.63 12.94
N THR A 97 7.98 -12.86 13.41
CA THR A 97 9.27 -13.30 13.97
C THR A 97 10.43 -13.29 12.97
N TYR A 98 10.14 -13.34 11.66
CA TYR A 98 11.14 -13.21 10.60
C TYR A 98 11.43 -11.74 10.25
N PHE A 99 10.69 -10.78 10.82
CA PHE A 99 10.82 -9.36 10.53
C PHE A 99 11.08 -8.53 11.80
N PRO A 100 12.20 -8.80 12.51
CA PRO A 100 12.45 -8.21 13.83
C PRO A 100 12.59 -6.68 13.81
N LEU A 101 12.74 -6.06 12.65
CA LEU A 101 12.88 -4.62 12.51
C LEU A 101 11.56 -3.92 12.17
N ILE A 102 10.48 -4.65 11.89
CA ILE A 102 9.16 -4.04 11.75
C ILE A 102 8.64 -3.73 13.15
N LYS A 103 8.52 -2.45 13.50
CA LYS A 103 8.03 -2.03 14.81
C LYS A 103 6.51 -1.99 14.86
N ALA A 104 5.90 -1.43 13.81
CA ALA A 104 4.46 -1.27 13.76
C ALA A 104 3.91 -1.25 12.33
N ILE A 105 2.66 -1.69 12.21
CA ILE A 105 1.81 -1.53 11.04
C ILE A 105 0.65 -0.62 11.42
N TYR A 106 0.52 0.50 10.72
CA TYR A 106 -0.59 1.45 10.86
C TYR A 106 -1.59 1.23 9.72
N TYR A 107 -2.69 0.56 10.02
CA TYR A 107 -3.71 0.19 9.05
C TYR A 107 -4.90 1.16 9.10
N ASP A 108 -5.13 1.87 8.01
CA ASP A 108 -6.23 2.84 7.85
C ASP A 108 -7.16 2.42 6.70
N PRO A 109 -8.24 1.68 6.99
CA PRO A 109 -9.28 1.34 6.01
C PRO A 109 -10.33 2.45 5.83
N TYR A 110 -9.97 3.71 6.11
CA TYR A 110 -10.78 4.92 5.99
C TYR A 110 -12.01 4.97 6.90
N LYS A 111 -13.04 4.17 6.60
CA LYS A 111 -14.30 4.14 7.36
C LYS A 111 -14.64 2.76 7.93
N GLU A 112 -14.05 1.70 7.38
CA GLU A 112 -14.30 0.33 7.83
C GLU A 112 -13.54 0.05 9.13
N CYS A 113 -13.89 -1.01 9.85
CA CYS A 113 -13.31 -1.36 11.16
C CYS A 113 -13.53 -0.31 12.27
N SER A 114 -12.92 -0.56 13.43
CA SER A 114 -12.89 0.35 14.59
C SER A 114 -11.47 0.47 15.11
N ASN A 115 -11.20 1.52 15.90
CA ASN A 115 -9.89 1.69 16.50
C ASN A 115 -9.52 0.49 17.37
N LYS A 116 -8.37 -0.14 17.08
CA LYS A 116 -7.91 -1.33 17.78
C LYS A 116 -6.39 -1.44 17.74
N ARG A 117 -5.78 -1.86 18.84
CA ARG A 117 -4.34 -2.18 18.90
C ARG A 117 -4.16 -3.65 19.23
N LEU A 118 -3.24 -4.29 18.54
CA LEU A 118 -2.87 -5.69 18.74
C LEU A 118 -1.34 -5.77 18.71
N ASP A 119 -0.72 -6.30 19.75
CA ASP A 119 0.70 -6.59 19.75
C ASP A 119 0.90 -8.07 19.40
N ILE A 120 1.54 -8.34 18.26
CA ILE A 120 1.69 -9.69 17.70
C ILE A 120 3.17 -9.94 17.44
N ASN A 121 3.77 -10.84 18.23
CA ASN A 121 5.18 -11.24 18.09
C ASN A 121 6.15 -10.04 18.01
N GLY A 122 5.93 -9.02 18.83
CA GLY A 122 6.77 -7.81 18.88
C GLY A 122 6.42 -6.72 17.86
N VAL A 123 5.39 -6.90 17.04
CA VAL A 123 4.88 -5.90 16.08
C VAL A 123 3.55 -5.34 16.55
N SER A 124 3.44 -4.02 16.66
CA SER A 124 2.17 -3.33 16.96
C SER A 124 1.33 -3.17 15.69
N LEU A 125 0.17 -3.82 15.59
CA LEU A 125 -0.84 -3.54 14.58
C LEU A 125 -1.84 -2.52 15.12
N LEU A 126 -1.80 -1.32 14.55
CA LEU A 126 -2.65 -0.18 14.87
C LEU A 126 -3.73 -0.06 13.79
N VAL A 127 -4.94 -0.53 14.06
CA VAL A 127 -6.10 -0.33 13.18
C VAL A 127 -6.71 1.03 13.49
N ARG A 128 -6.55 2.00 12.59
CA ARG A 128 -6.92 3.41 12.80
C ARG A 128 -7.64 3.97 11.57
N PRO A 129 -8.93 3.64 11.39
CA PRO A 129 -9.72 4.19 10.29
C PRO A 129 -9.78 5.72 10.42
N LEU A 130 -9.52 6.44 9.34
CA LEU A 130 -9.46 7.90 9.30
C LEU A 130 -10.70 8.56 9.92
N LEU A 131 -11.89 8.06 9.58
CA LEU A 131 -13.17 8.61 10.04
C LEU A 131 -13.52 8.25 11.50
N GLN A 132 -12.70 7.43 12.16
CA GLN A 132 -12.86 7.04 13.57
C GLN A 132 -11.98 7.90 14.51
N GLY A 133 -11.82 9.20 14.20
CA GLY A 133 -11.08 10.16 15.02
C GLY A 133 -9.58 10.28 14.73
N ASN A 134 -9.12 9.89 13.53
CA ASN A 134 -7.70 9.86 13.15
C ASN A 134 -7.32 10.91 12.09
N GLN A 135 -8.12 11.97 11.90
CA GLN A 135 -8.01 12.93 10.78
C GLN A 135 -6.65 13.67 10.68
N GLY A 136 -5.85 13.72 11.75
CA GLY A 136 -4.50 14.29 11.75
C GLY A 136 -3.36 13.30 11.48
N LYS A 137 -3.67 12.01 11.35
CA LYS A 137 -2.70 10.90 11.30
C LYS A 137 -2.65 10.25 9.90
N ALA A 138 -2.42 11.06 8.88
CA ALA A 138 -2.40 10.60 7.49
C ALA A 138 -1.28 9.58 7.19
N GLN A 139 -1.49 8.76 6.16
CA GLN A 139 -0.58 7.68 5.73
C GLN A 139 0.87 8.12 5.43
N LEU A 140 1.07 9.38 5.01
CA LEU A 140 2.38 9.96 4.69
C LEU A 140 2.90 10.94 5.77
N SER A 141 2.30 10.92 6.96
CA SER A 141 2.75 11.72 8.09
C SER A 141 4.10 11.26 8.61
N LYS A 142 4.85 12.18 9.25
CA LYS A 142 6.07 11.82 9.98
C LYS A 142 5.74 10.73 11.03
N PRO A 143 6.61 9.73 11.25
CA PRO A 143 6.36 8.64 12.20
C PRO A 143 5.87 9.09 13.59
N VAL A 144 6.48 10.13 14.15
CA VAL A 144 6.09 10.74 15.44
C VAL A 144 4.61 11.17 15.52
N LEU A 145 4.00 11.56 14.41
CA LEU A 145 2.57 11.93 14.41
C LEU A 145 1.64 10.72 14.52
N LEU A 146 2.15 9.51 14.27
CA LEU A 146 1.40 8.26 14.34
C LEU A 146 1.53 7.58 15.70
N GLU A 147 2.43 8.05 16.57
CA GLU A 147 2.63 7.54 17.93
C GLU A 147 1.35 7.64 18.77
N GLU A 148 1.22 6.69 19.70
CA GLU A 148 0.28 6.72 20.81
C GLU A 148 1.04 6.61 22.13
N GLU A 149 0.32 6.68 23.24
CA GLU A 149 0.93 6.55 24.56
C GLU A 149 1.74 5.23 24.65
N GLY A 150 3.03 5.36 24.98
CA GLY A 150 3.96 4.24 25.09
C GLY A 150 4.72 3.89 23.80
N ASP A 151 4.42 4.53 22.67
CA ASP A 151 5.20 4.35 21.44
C ASP A 151 6.45 5.23 21.39
N ASP A 152 7.44 4.78 20.62
CA ASP A 152 8.59 5.57 20.19
C ASP A 152 8.91 5.23 18.73
N PHE A 153 8.50 6.09 17.81
CA PHE A 153 8.74 5.97 16.38
C PHE A 153 9.83 6.95 15.90
N SER A 154 10.59 7.58 16.82
CA SER A 154 11.65 8.53 16.47
C SER A 154 12.75 7.93 15.60
N ASN A 155 13.07 6.65 15.81
CA ASN A 155 14.03 5.88 15.00
C ASN A 155 13.38 5.02 13.89
N CYS A 156 12.10 5.26 13.58
CA CYS A 156 11.43 4.54 12.50
C CYS A 156 11.64 5.22 11.14
N MET A 157 11.82 4.40 10.12
CA MET A 157 11.65 4.77 8.73
C MET A 157 10.21 4.48 8.31
N LEU A 158 9.57 5.46 7.67
CA LEU A 158 8.22 5.31 7.16
C LEU A 158 8.23 4.58 5.81
N PHE A 159 7.51 3.47 5.75
CA PHE A 159 7.09 2.84 4.50
C PHE A 159 5.59 3.03 4.38
N SER A 160 5.10 3.42 3.21
CA SER A 160 3.67 3.49 2.94
C SER A 160 3.33 2.57 1.79
N VAL A 161 2.42 1.63 2.04
CA VAL A 161 1.84 0.76 1.02
C VAL A 161 0.82 1.56 0.23
N VAL A 162 0.79 1.39 -1.09
CA VAL A 162 -0.10 2.12 -2.00
C VAL A 162 -1.09 1.14 -2.63
N ALA A 163 -2.38 1.46 -2.59
CA ALA A 163 -3.44 0.68 -3.23
C ALA A 163 -3.40 0.89 -4.75
N TRP A 164 -2.53 0.13 -5.41
CA TRP A 164 -2.35 0.16 -6.86
C TRP A 164 -3.38 -0.73 -7.56
N ASP A 165 -3.29 -0.83 -8.88
CA ASP A 165 -4.08 -1.72 -9.73
C ASP A 165 -3.19 -2.57 -10.65
N HIS A 166 -3.83 -3.39 -11.48
CA HIS A 166 -3.15 -4.41 -12.28
C HIS A 166 -2.57 -3.90 -13.61
N VAL A 167 -2.97 -2.72 -14.08
CA VAL A 167 -2.76 -2.30 -15.48
C VAL A 167 -2.23 -0.88 -15.66
N SER A 168 -2.19 -0.06 -14.60
CA SER A 168 -1.65 1.30 -14.64
C SER A 168 -0.16 1.33 -14.26
N TRP A 169 0.48 2.48 -14.46
CA TRP A 169 1.77 2.77 -13.83
C TRP A 169 1.55 3.21 -12.37
N PRO A 170 2.54 3.05 -11.46
CA PRO A 170 2.47 3.58 -10.10
C PRO A 170 2.14 5.09 -10.10
N GLY A 171 0.96 5.42 -9.57
CA GLY A 171 0.37 6.76 -9.57
C GLY A 171 -0.93 6.89 -10.37
N ASN A 172 -1.26 5.91 -11.21
CA ASN A 172 -2.51 5.76 -11.96
C ASN A 172 -3.16 7.09 -12.40
N ASP A 173 -4.20 7.52 -11.69
CA ASP A 173 -5.00 8.73 -11.95
C ASP A 173 -4.13 9.99 -12.10
N PHE A 174 -3.01 10.06 -11.40
CA PHE A 174 -2.17 11.25 -11.39
C PHE A 174 -1.36 11.43 -12.69
N TYR A 175 -1.21 10.40 -13.54
CA TYR A 175 -0.63 10.57 -14.87
C TYR A 175 -1.41 11.55 -15.73
N ILE A 176 -2.72 11.65 -15.52
CA ILE A 176 -3.63 12.59 -16.20
C ILE A 176 -4.04 13.76 -15.29
N ASN A 177 -3.21 14.12 -14.30
CA ASN A 177 -3.42 15.19 -13.31
C ASN A 177 -4.62 14.99 -12.37
N SER A 178 -5.16 13.78 -12.25
CA SER A 178 -6.22 13.50 -11.29
C SER A 178 -5.63 13.12 -9.94
N ARG A 179 -5.75 14.01 -8.94
CA ARG A 179 -5.38 13.73 -7.54
C ARG A 179 -6.53 12.99 -6.84
N ALA A 180 -6.81 11.79 -7.33
CA ALA A 180 -7.84 10.89 -6.83
C ALA A 180 -7.24 9.53 -6.45
N THR A 181 -8.03 8.72 -5.75
CA THR A 181 -7.68 7.39 -5.23
C THR A 181 -6.47 7.42 -4.27
N ASP A 182 -6.16 6.29 -3.62
CA ASP A 182 -4.96 6.22 -2.78
C ASP A 182 -3.68 6.36 -3.62
N ASP A 183 -3.68 5.77 -4.81
CA ASP A 183 -2.53 5.77 -5.72
C ASP A 183 -2.21 7.16 -6.25
N GLY A 184 -3.19 7.82 -6.88
CA GLY A 184 -3.00 9.16 -7.43
C GLY A 184 -2.70 10.21 -6.37
N VAL A 185 -3.35 10.15 -5.20
CA VAL A 185 -3.08 11.08 -4.10
C VAL A 185 -1.67 10.91 -3.52
N LYS A 186 -1.21 9.68 -3.30
CA LYS A 186 0.15 9.43 -2.79
C LYS A 186 1.20 9.76 -3.84
N ALA A 187 0.93 9.51 -5.11
CA ALA A 187 1.84 9.88 -6.18
C ALA A 187 1.96 11.41 -6.31
N ALA A 188 0.85 12.14 -6.23
CA ALA A 188 0.86 13.60 -6.22
C ALA A 188 1.60 14.18 -5.01
N ALA A 189 1.47 13.56 -3.84
CA ALA A 189 2.08 14.05 -2.60
C ALA A 189 3.60 13.76 -2.50
N THR A 190 4.20 13.07 -3.47
CA THR A 190 5.58 12.59 -3.41
C THR A 190 6.32 12.82 -4.73
N ASP A 191 7.62 12.53 -4.77
CA ASP A 191 8.44 12.57 -5.98
C ASP A 191 8.40 11.26 -6.78
N SER A 192 7.37 10.43 -6.59
CA SER A 192 7.22 9.13 -7.24
C SER A 192 7.31 9.21 -8.76
N MET A 193 6.71 10.24 -9.36
CA MET A 193 6.75 10.46 -10.79
C MET A 193 8.18 10.69 -11.29
N TRP A 194 9.02 11.40 -10.52
CA TRP A 194 10.44 11.51 -10.85
C TRP A 194 11.15 10.16 -10.74
N LYS A 195 10.88 9.38 -9.70
CA LYS A 195 11.48 8.04 -9.54
C LYS A 195 11.10 7.07 -10.66
N MET A 196 9.86 7.15 -11.14
CA MET A 196 9.36 6.28 -12.22
C MET A 196 9.83 6.72 -13.60
N THR A 197 9.89 8.03 -13.86
CA THR A 197 10.18 8.57 -15.20
C THR A 197 11.66 8.92 -15.41
N GLY A 198 12.42 9.13 -14.34
CA GLY A 198 13.76 9.70 -14.39
C GLY A 198 13.78 11.22 -14.65
N ILE A 199 12.62 11.83 -14.89
CA ILE A 199 12.48 13.25 -15.26
C ILE A 199 12.03 14.04 -14.02
N LYS A 200 12.82 15.05 -13.65
CA LYS A 200 12.61 15.81 -12.43
C LYS A 200 11.51 16.86 -12.62
N GLY A 201 10.45 16.75 -11.83
CA GLY A 201 9.37 17.74 -11.71
C GLY A 201 9.57 18.71 -10.54
N LEU A 202 8.51 19.43 -10.18
CA LEU A 202 8.49 20.37 -9.07
C LEU A 202 7.25 20.16 -8.18
N TYR A 203 7.45 20.17 -6.86
CA TYR A 203 6.33 20.13 -5.93
C TYR A 203 5.66 21.50 -5.80
N ASN A 204 4.38 21.58 -6.17
CA ASN A 204 3.58 22.78 -6.05
C ASN A 204 2.78 22.78 -4.76
N LYS A 205 3.18 23.63 -3.83
CA LYS A 205 2.57 23.77 -2.50
C LYS A 205 1.16 24.37 -2.53
N LYS A 206 0.74 25.02 -3.62
CA LYS A 206 -0.62 25.59 -3.73
C LYS A 206 -1.67 24.54 -3.99
N ILE A 207 -1.31 23.50 -4.74
CA ILE A 207 -2.21 22.40 -5.12
C ILE A 207 -1.83 21.05 -4.49
N TYR A 208 -0.74 21.03 -3.71
CA TYR A 208 -0.21 19.86 -3.02
C TYR A 208 0.05 18.67 -3.96
N ALA A 209 0.73 18.95 -5.08
CA ALA A 209 1.00 17.98 -6.13
C ALA A 209 2.42 18.14 -6.71
N TYR A 210 3.04 17.03 -7.12
CA TYR A 210 4.33 16.98 -7.81
C TYR A 210 4.12 17.09 -9.33
N GLU A 211 4.27 18.28 -9.87
CA GLU A 211 3.97 18.60 -11.26
C GLU A 211 5.13 18.22 -12.19
N PRO A 212 4.85 17.84 -13.45
CA PRO A 212 5.90 17.66 -14.46
C PRO A 212 6.59 19.00 -14.78
N PRO A 213 7.71 18.99 -15.53
CA PRO A 213 8.30 20.22 -16.04
C PRO A 213 7.27 21.06 -16.82
N SER A 214 7.40 22.39 -16.78
CA SER A 214 6.39 23.32 -17.34
C SER A 214 6.16 23.19 -18.85
N SER A 215 7.04 22.49 -19.57
CA SER A 215 6.86 22.15 -20.99
C SER A 215 5.83 21.04 -21.24
N TYR A 216 5.36 20.36 -20.19
CA TYR A 216 4.41 19.25 -20.27
C TYR A 216 3.11 19.61 -19.56
N SER A 217 1.99 19.16 -20.11
CA SER A 217 0.66 19.36 -19.51
C SER A 217 0.40 18.41 -18.33
N ASN A 218 0.93 17.19 -18.38
CA ASN A 218 0.76 16.15 -17.37
C ASN A 218 1.90 15.11 -17.47
N TRP A 219 1.92 14.12 -16.57
CA TRP A 219 2.95 13.07 -16.56
C TRP A 219 2.75 12.03 -17.67
N ASP A 220 1.54 11.83 -18.17
CA ASP A 220 1.28 10.99 -19.35
C ASP A 220 1.99 11.53 -20.61
N ALA A 221 1.96 12.84 -20.81
CA ALA A 221 2.70 13.51 -21.89
C ALA A 221 4.22 13.30 -21.75
N VAL A 222 4.73 13.27 -20.52
CA VAL A 222 6.14 12.95 -20.26
C VAL A 222 6.46 11.52 -20.70
N VAL A 223 5.63 10.55 -20.31
CA VAL A 223 5.81 9.14 -20.70
C VAL A 223 5.75 8.96 -22.21
N ALA A 224 4.74 9.54 -22.86
CA ALA A 224 4.54 9.41 -24.30
C ALA A 224 5.67 10.06 -25.12
N GLN A 225 6.10 11.27 -24.76
CA GLN A 225 7.12 12.00 -25.51
C GLN A 225 8.51 11.34 -25.42
N HIS A 226 8.80 10.65 -24.32
CA HIS A 226 10.09 9.99 -24.08
C HIS A 226 10.05 8.47 -24.32
N ASP A 227 8.92 7.91 -24.82
CA ASP A 227 8.69 6.47 -24.99
C ASP A 227 9.11 5.66 -23.74
N LEU A 228 8.75 6.16 -22.55
CA LEU A 228 9.19 5.55 -21.30
C LEU A 228 8.51 4.20 -21.08
N LYS A 229 9.27 3.22 -20.59
CA LYS A 229 8.80 1.85 -20.31
C LYS A 229 9.30 1.41 -18.94
N ILE A 230 8.43 0.75 -18.17
CA ILE A 230 8.82 0.08 -16.93
C ILE A 230 9.61 -1.17 -17.32
N THR A 231 10.83 -1.27 -16.80
CA THR A 231 11.67 -2.45 -16.95
C THR A 231 12.08 -2.95 -15.58
N LEU A 232 12.14 -4.27 -15.42
CA LEU A 232 12.60 -4.90 -14.20
C LEU A 232 14.12 -5.08 -14.26
N LYS A 233 14.84 -4.61 -13.23
CA LYS A 233 16.30 -4.77 -13.15
C LYS A 233 16.73 -5.33 -11.79
N GLY A 234 17.29 -6.54 -11.80
CA GLY A 234 18.13 -7.07 -10.71
C GLY A 234 17.47 -7.29 -9.34
N GLN A 235 16.15 -7.14 -9.20
CA GLN A 235 15.43 -7.30 -7.92
C GLN A 235 14.27 -8.29 -8.05
N VAL A 236 14.58 -9.51 -8.51
CA VAL A 236 13.64 -10.64 -8.43
C VAL A 236 13.90 -11.36 -7.12
N LEU A 237 12.91 -11.38 -6.22
CA LEU A 237 12.93 -12.24 -5.06
C LEU A 237 12.13 -13.51 -5.38
N VAL A 238 12.82 -14.65 -5.45
CA VAL A 238 12.16 -15.97 -5.50
C VAL A 238 11.94 -16.41 -4.07
N LEU A 239 10.68 -16.42 -3.62
CA LEU A 239 10.34 -16.92 -2.29
C LEU A 239 10.40 -18.47 -2.30
N PRO A 240 11.07 -19.11 -1.34
CA PRO A 240 11.05 -20.57 -1.24
C PRO A 240 9.62 -21.08 -1.00
N ASN A 241 9.32 -22.28 -1.49
CA ASN A 241 8.02 -22.91 -1.27
C ASN A 241 7.81 -23.18 0.24
N LYS A 242 6.96 -22.37 0.88
CA LYS A 242 6.26 -22.60 2.17
C LYS A 242 7.08 -22.82 3.46
N GLU A 243 8.39 -22.95 3.41
CA GLU A 243 9.22 -23.04 4.62
C GLU A 243 10.27 -21.92 4.55
N MET A 244 10.04 -20.82 5.26
CA MET A 244 11.06 -19.75 5.33
C MET A 244 12.07 -20.08 6.43
N PRO A 245 13.35 -20.04 6.08
CA PRO A 245 14.33 -19.28 6.85
C PRO A 245 14.92 -18.20 5.94
N LEU A 246 14.55 -16.95 6.19
CA LEU A 246 15.19 -15.76 5.59
C LEU A 246 16.37 -15.32 6.45
#